data_AF-A0A942PXQ2-F1
#
_entry.id   AF-A0A942PXQ2-F1
#
_cell.length_a   1.000
_cell.length_b   1.000
_cell.length_c   1.000
_cell.angle_alpha   90.00
_cell.angle_beta   90.00
_cell.angle_gamma   90.00
#
_symmetry.space_group_name_H-M   'P 1'
#
loop_
_entity.id
_entity.type
_entity.pdbx_description
1 polymer ?
#
loop_
_entity_poly.entity_id
_entity_poly.type
_entity_poly.pdbx_seq_one_letter_code
_entity_poly.pdbx_strand_id
1 'polypeptide(L)'
;MKTFCSSLIRALLAASLALPLAALAGHPGLERGAGPAPCEASRPAPPPPFGAEMLPGDLPLPPFLHGVKLSEEQRDRIFAIQHEQSPLQRENAKTARKALDELRALAFSDQYDDQKAQALAANGARAIAAMALQRVRTEQKILALLTSAQRTQVEQLKARMDGHCGGDSALR
;
A
#
# COMPACT_ATOMS: atom_id res chain seq x y z
N MET A 1 36.56 -18.35 -25.36
CA MET A 1 37.45 -17.30 -24.78
C MET A 1 36.55 -16.20 -24.25
N LYS A 2 36.41 -15.86 -22.96
CA LYS A 2 37.12 -16.18 -21.71
C LYS A 2 36.09 -16.14 -20.57
N THR A 3 36.06 -17.18 -19.75
CA THR A 3 35.43 -17.29 -18.43
C THR A 3 36.46 -16.93 -17.36
N PHE A 4 36.29 -15.87 -16.57
CA PHE A 4 37.14 -15.64 -15.38
C PHE A 4 36.38 -14.92 -14.26
N CYS A 5 36.61 -15.41 -13.04
CA CYS A 5 36.37 -14.79 -11.74
C CYS A 5 34.93 -14.75 -11.19
N SER A 6 34.32 -15.94 -11.11
CA SER A 6 33.65 -16.33 -9.86
C SER A 6 34.69 -17.02 -8.95
N SER A 7 34.52 -16.89 -7.64
CA SER A 7 35.34 -17.44 -6.54
C SER A 7 36.39 -16.48 -5.97
N LEU A 8 36.55 -16.51 -4.65
CA LEU A 8 37.13 -15.49 -3.74
C LEU A 8 36.08 -14.40 -3.42
N ILE A 9 35.09 -14.61 -2.55
CA ILE A 9 35.24 -14.52 -1.09
C ILE A 9 34.21 -15.45 -0.44
N ARG A 10 34.62 -16.68 -0.17
CA ARG A 10 34.01 -17.58 0.82
C ARG A 10 35.15 -18.19 1.62
N ALA A 11 35.42 -17.65 2.81
CA ALA A 11 36.02 -18.36 3.94
C ALA A 11 36.43 -17.36 5.03
N LEU A 12 35.65 -17.28 6.10
CA LEU A 12 36.03 -16.87 7.46
C LEU A 12 34.73 -16.96 8.29
N LEU A 13 34.63 -17.62 9.44
CA LEU A 13 35.40 -18.64 10.14
C LEU A 13 34.40 -19.16 11.20
N ALA A 14 34.32 -20.47 11.40
CA ALA A 14 33.54 -21.08 12.48
C ALA A 14 34.32 -20.98 13.82
N ALA A 15 33.66 -20.55 14.90
CA ALA A 15 34.06 -20.75 16.30
C ALA A 15 32.96 -20.14 17.21
N SER A 16 32.03 -20.94 17.74
CA SER A 16 32.09 -21.53 19.09
C SER A 16 31.64 -20.58 20.21
N LEU A 17 30.51 -20.87 20.88
CA LEU A 17 30.49 -21.33 22.28
C LEU A 17 29.04 -21.51 22.77
N ALA A 18 28.87 -22.50 23.62
CA ALA A 18 27.62 -23.00 24.15
C ALA A 18 27.24 -22.37 25.51
N LEU A 19 25.96 -22.56 25.86
CA LEU A 19 25.33 -22.56 27.20
C LEU A 19 25.04 -21.19 27.89
N PRO A 20 24.01 -21.11 28.79
CA PRO A 20 23.16 -22.17 29.34
C PRO A 20 21.63 -21.94 29.23
N LEU A 21 20.90 -23.05 29.24
CA LEU A 21 19.49 -23.14 29.58
C LEU A 21 19.39 -23.13 31.13
N ALA A 22 18.87 -22.06 31.72
CA ALA A 22 18.61 -21.98 33.16
C ALA A 22 17.09 -21.99 33.43
N ALA A 23 16.75 -22.77 34.45
CA ALA A 23 15.44 -23.30 34.76
C ALA A 23 14.46 -22.32 35.44
N LEU A 24 13.19 -22.74 35.40
CA LEU A 24 12.02 -22.27 36.14
C LEU A 24 12.24 -21.92 37.62
N ALA A 25 11.69 -20.78 38.04
CA ALA A 25 10.95 -20.51 39.30
C ALA A 25 10.37 -19.08 39.14
N GLY A 26 9.13 -18.69 39.43
CA GLY A 26 8.10 -19.25 40.28
C GLY A 26 7.43 -18.09 41.04
N HIS A 27 6.43 -17.44 40.41
CA HIS A 27 5.32 -16.65 41.01
C HIS A 27 5.69 -15.38 41.82
N PRO A 28 4.73 -14.52 42.25
CA PRO A 28 3.32 -14.28 41.87
C PRO A 28 3.10 -12.79 41.49
N GLY A 29 1.86 -12.41 41.16
CA GLY A 29 1.43 -10.99 41.28
C GLY A 29 0.79 -10.40 40.03
N LEU A 30 -0.53 -10.48 39.99
CA LEU A 30 -1.36 -9.53 39.26
C LEU A 30 -1.17 -8.15 39.91
N GLU A 31 -0.29 -7.32 39.35
CA GLU A 31 -0.30 -5.88 39.64
C GLU A 31 -0.56 -5.14 38.34
N ARG A 32 -1.77 -4.61 38.29
CA ARG A 32 -2.32 -3.78 37.23
C ARG A 32 -1.63 -2.41 37.29
N GLY A 33 -0.37 -2.37 36.89
CA GLY A 33 0.39 -1.13 36.73
C GLY A 33 -0.07 -0.40 35.49
N ALA A 34 -0.64 0.79 35.68
CA ALA A 34 -0.98 1.73 34.61
C ALA A 34 0.28 2.03 33.77
N GLY A 35 0.38 1.38 32.61
CA GLY A 35 1.34 1.74 31.58
C GLY A 35 1.01 3.13 31.03
N PRO A 36 2.02 3.91 30.59
CA PRO A 36 1.78 5.20 29.95
C PRO A 36 0.84 5.01 28.75
N ALA A 37 -0.12 5.93 28.64
CA ALA A 37 -1.20 5.90 27.66
C ALA A 37 -0.68 5.56 26.23
N PRO A 38 -1.33 4.65 25.49
CA PRO A 38 -1.02 4.46 24.09
C PRO A 38 -1.28 5.78 23.35
N CYS A 39 -0.30 6.20 22.56
CA CYS A 39 -0.33 7.40 21.73
C CYS A 39 -1.65 7.46 20.93
N GLU A 40 -2.54 8.39 21.27
CA GLU A 40 -3.73 8.76 20.48
C GLU A 40 -3.36 9.58 19.23
N ALA A 41 -2.23 9.29 18.60
CA ALA A 41 -1.85 9.87 17.33
C ALA A 41 -1.92 8.78 16.27
N SER A 42 -2.82 8.97 15.29
CA SER A 42 -3.00 8.13 14.09
C SER A 42 -3.92 6.91 14.26
N ARG A 43 -5.13 7.11 14.78
CA ARG A 43 -6.26 6.37 14.19
C ARG A 43 -6.49 6.96 12.81
N PRO A 44 -6.46 6.17 11.70
CA PRO A 44 -6.95 6.68 10.43
C PRO A 44 -8.35 7.24 10.69
N ALA A 45 -8.63 8.45 10.17
CA ALA A 45 -9.95 9.04 10.29
C ALA A 45 -10.99 7.97 9.94
N PRO A 46 -12.08 7.83 10.73
CA PRO A 46 -13.10 6.86 10.40
C PRO A 46 -13.50 7.09 8.93
N PRO A 47 -13.62 6.04 8.11
CA PRO A 47 -14.11 6.22 6.76
C PRO A 47 -15.38 7.06 6.85
N PRO A 48 -15.59 8.02 5.93
CA PRO A 48 -16.81 8.80 5.93
C PRO A 48 -17.99 7.83 6.07
N PRO A 49 -19.01 8.15 6.89
CA PRO A 49 -20.14 7.26 7.11
C PRO A 49 -20.64 6.78 5.74
N PHE A 50 -20.98 5.49 5.61
CA PHE A 50 -21.59 4.98 4.38
C PHE A 50 -22.78 5.90 4.03
N GLY A 51 -22.64 6.70 2.98
CA GLY A 51 -23.63 7.72 2.61
C GLY A 51 -23.30 9.17 2.99
N ALA A 52 -22.08 9.52 3.42
CA ALA A 52 -21.60 10.89 3.22
C ALA A 52 -21.59 11.11 1.72
N GLU A 53 -22.62 11.79 1.22
CA GLU A 53 -22.74 12.20 -0.17
C GLU A 53 -21.47 12.99 -0.52
N MET A 54 -20.52 12.30 -1.13
CA MET A 54 -19.74 12.89 -2.21
C MET A 54 -20.76 13.60 -3.09
N LEU A 55 -20.62 14.92 -3.24
CA LEU A 55 -21.52 15.71 -4.06
C LEU A 55 -21.74 14.98 -5.40
N PRO A 56 -22.99 14.88 -5.89
CA PRO A 56 -23.27 14.26 -7.17
C PRO A 56 -22.42 14.93 -8.27
N GLY A 57 -21.42 14.21 -8.79
CA GLY A 57 -20.49 14.73 -9.80
C GLY A 57 -19.04 14.89 -9.35
N ASP A 58 -18.74 14.79 -8.05
CA ASP A 58 -17.35 14.80 -7.59
C ASP A 58 -16.79 13.37 -7.57
N LEU A 59 -16.00 13.02 -8.60
CA LEU A 59 -15.01 11.96 -8.45
C LEU A 59 -13.95 12.46 -7.45
N PRO A 60 -13.59 11.67 -6.42
CA PRO A 60 -12.60 12.09 -5.45
C PRO A 60 -11.29 12.42 -6.17
N LEU A 61 -10.78 13.65 -5.96
CA LEU A 61 -9.48 14.04 -6.51
C LEU A 61 -8.41 13.06 -6.03
N PRO A 62 -7.41 12.75 -6.87
CA PRO A 62 -6.26 11.97 -6.43
C PRO A 62 -5.64 12.57 -5.16
N PRO A 63 -5.24 11.75 -4.17
CA PRO A 63 -4.76 12.25 -2.88
C PRO A 63 -3.61 13.27 -2.98
N PHE A 64 -2.75 13.15 -3.99
CA PHE A 64 -1.63 14.08 -4.20
C PHE A 64 -2.04 15.47 -4.69
N LEU A 65 -3.30 15.66 -5.11
CA LEU A 65 -3.85 16.97 -5.49
C LEU A 65 -4.66 17.64 -4.39
N HIS A 66 -4.85 16.97 -3.24
CA HIS A 66 -5.60 17.55 -2.13
C HIS A 66 -4.87 18.79 -1.60
N GLY A 67 -5.57 19.93 -1.57
CA GLY A 67 -4.98 21.21 -1.14
C GLY A 67 -4.21 22.00 -2.22
N VAL A 68 -4.13 21.48 -3.44
CA VAL A 68 -3.62 22.24 -4.60
C VAL A 68 -4.76 23.08 -5.18
N LYS A 69 -4.51 24.38 -5.40
CA LYS A 69 -5.50 25.26 -6.04
C LYS A 69 -5.56 24.96 -7.54
N LEU A 70 -6.60 24.25 -7.96
CA LEU A 70 -6.89 23.93 -9.37
C LEU A 70 -7.98 24.86 -9.91
N SER A 71 -7.82 25.33 -11.16
CA SER A 71 -8.91 26.03 -11.86
C SER A 71 -10.07 25.06 -12.16
N GLU A 72 -11.26 25.61 -12.43
CA GLU A 72 -12.43 24.80 -12.81
C GLU A 72 -12.15 24.01 -14.09
N GLU A 73 -11.57 24.64 -15.11
CA GLU A 73 -11.17 23.97 -16.35
C GLU A 73 -10.18 22.81 -16.11
N GLN A 74 -9.25 22.95 -15.15
CA GLN A 74 -8.33 21.87 -14.78
C GLN A 74 -9.08 20.72 -14.09
N ARG A 75 -10.02 21.02 -13.20
CA ARG A 75 -10.84 20.01 -12.51
C ARG A 75 -11.72 19.25 -13.50
N ASP A 76 -12.34 19.93 -14.45
CA ASP A 76 -13.18 19.29 -15.47
C ASP A 76 -12.39 18.33 -16.35
N ARG A 77 -11.17 18.74 -16.76
CA ARG A 77 -10.27 17.84 -17.52
C ARG A 77 -9.85 16.63 -16.69
N ILE A 78 -9.54 16.83 -15.41
CA ILE A 78 -9.20 15.75 -14.48
C ILE A 78 -10.39 14.80 -14.30
N PHE A 79 -11.60 15.33 -14.15
CA PHE A 79 -12.83 14.55 -14.05
C PHE A 79 -13.05 13.71 -15.31
N ALA A 80 -12.96 14.32 -16.50
CA ALA A 80 -13.12 13.62 -17.78
C ALA A 80 -12.13 12.45 -17.91
N ILE A 81 -10.85 12.69 -17.62
CA ILE A 81 -9.80 11.66 -17.66
C ILE A 81 -10.09 10.50 -16.69
N GLN A 82 -10.56 10.79 -15.48
CA GLN A 82 -10.87 9.75 -14.49
C GLN A 82 -12.16 9.00 -14.83
N HIS A 83 -13.18 9.71 -15.31
CA HIS A 83 -14.46 9.13 -15.67
C HIS A 83 -14.35 8.19 -16.87
N GLU A 84 -13.58 8.57 -17.91
CA GLU A 84 -13.26 7.71 -19.06
C GLU A 84 -12.66 6.36 -18.63
N GLN A 85 -11.88 6.38 -17.56
CA GLN A 85 -11.16 5.23 -17.04
C GLN A 85 -11.92 4.39 -16.00
N SER A 86 -12.97 4.96 -15.42
CA SER A 86 -13.76 4.35 -14.36
C SER A 86 -14.32 2.97 -14.74
N PRO A 87 -14.88 2.74 -15.95
CA PRO A 87 -15.39 1.42 -16.34
C PRO A 87 -14.31 0.34 -16.33
N LEU A 88 -13.16 0.62 -16.95
CA LEU A 88 -12.04 -0.34 -16.98
C LEU A 88 -11.51 -0.63 -15.57
N GLN A 89 -11.40 0.41 -14.74
CA GLN A 89 -11.00 0.28 -13.35
C GLN A 89 -11.97 -0.60 -12.54
N ARG A 90 -13.27 -0.46 -12.79
CA ARG A 90 -14.33 -1.28 -12.17
C ARG A 90 -14.24 -2.75 -12.60
N GLU A 91 -14.03 -3.02 -13.88
CA GLU A 91 -13.91 -4.39 -14.39
C GLU A 91 -12.66 -5.12 -13.87
N ASN A 92 -11.52 -4.42 -13.81
CA ASN A 92 -10.32 -4.98 -13.19
C ASN A 92 -10.53 -5.25 -11.70
N ALA A 93 -11.22 -4.36 -10.98
CA ALA A 93 -11.54 -4.56 -9.57
C ALA A 93 -12.47 -5.75 -9.34
N LYS A 94 -13.49 -5.94 -10.19
CA LYS A 94 -14.36 -7.14 -10.17
C LYS A 94 -13.53 -8.41 -10.36
N THR A 95 -12.61 -8.41 -11.33
CA THR A 95 -11.75 -9.56 -11.63
C THR A 95 -10.84 -9.89 -10.46
N ALA A 96 -10.16 -8.89 -9.90
CA ALA A 96 -9.31 -9.06 -8.72
C ALA A 96 -10.10 -9.60 -7.53
N ARG A 97 -11.26 -9.00 -7.24
CA ARG A 97 -12.11 -9.41 -6.12
C ARG A 97 -12.59 -10.85 -6.29
N LYS A 98 -13.12 -11.19 -7.46
CA LYS A 98 -13.60 -12.56 -7.74
C LYS A 98 -12.48 -13.59 -7.56
N ALA A 99 -11.29 -13.34 -8.13
CA ALA A 99 -10.17 -14.27 -8.02
C ALA A 99 -9.70 -14.45 -6.56
N LEU A 100 -9.68 -13.38 -5.77
CA LEU A 100 -9.30 -13.44 -4.35
C LEU A 100 -10.38 -14.08 -3.48
N ASP A 101 -11.66 -13.84 -3.77
CA ASP A 101 -12.78 -14.47 -3.08
C ASP A 101 -12.81 -15.99 -3.36
N GLU A 102 -12.58 -16.40 -4.61
CA GLU A 102 -12.45 -17.82 -4.99
C GLU A 102 -11.21 -18.47 -4.36
N LEU A 103 -10.07 -17.76 -4.29
CA LEU A 103 -8.88 -18.26 -3.62
C LEU A 103 -9.11 -18.44 -2.11
N ARG A 104 -9.80 -17.49 -1.48
CA ARG A 104 -10.19 -17.60 -0.08
C ARG A 104 -11.16 -18.76 0.14
N ALA A 105 -12.14 -18.94 -0.75
CA ALA A 105 -13.09 -20.06 -0.66
C ALA A 105 -12.38 -21.42 -0.81
N LEU A 106 -11.37 -21.52 -1.67
CA LEU A 106 -10.57 -22.74 -1.84
C LEU A 106 -9.86 -23.16 -0.55
N ALA A 107 -9.40 -22.18 0.25
CA ALA A 107 -8.76 -22.45 1.55
C ALA A 107 -9.70 -23.07 2.60
N PHE A 108 -11.02 -22.87 2.46
CA PHE A 108 -12.04 -23.46 3.33
C PHE A 108 -12.74 -24.68 2.71
N SER A 109 -12.29 -25.13 1.53
CA SER A 109 -12.88 -26.28 0.85
C SER A 109 -12.17 -27.57 1.24
N ASP A 110 -12.90 -28.69 1.22
CA ASP A 110 -12.33 -30.02 1.49
C ASP A 110 -11.42 -30.54 0.34
N GLN A 111 -11.40 -29.83 -0.80
CA GLN A 111 -10.68 -30.21 -2.01
C GLN A 111 -9.72 -29.09 -2.43
N TYR A 112 -8.63 -28.94 -1.67
CA TYR A 112 -7.56 -28.04 -2.04
C TYR A 112 -6.82 -28.54 -3.29
N ASP A 113 -6.68 -27.67 -4.27
CA ASP A 113 -5.88 -27.87 -5.48
C ASP A 113 -4.88 -26.73 -5.61
N ASP A 114 -3.60 -27.03 -5.46
CA ASP A 114 -2.50 -26.06 -5.52
C ASP A 114 -2.39 -25.38 -6.89
N GLN A 115 -2.61 -26.12 -7.98
CA GLN A 115 -2.57 -25.57 -9.33
C GLN A 115 -3.71 -24.57 -9.53
N LYS A 116 -4.90 -24.88 -9.01
CA LYS A 116 -6.04 -23.95 -9.02
C LYS A 116 -5.77 -22.72 -8.14
N ALA A 117 -5.19 -22.90 -6.95
CA ALA A 117 -4.82 -21.81 -6.06
C ALA A 117 -3.84 -20.85 -6.74
N GLN A 118 -2.80 -21.39 -7.39
CA GLN A 118 -1.80 -20.62 -8.11
C GLN A 118 -2.43 -19.84 -9.28
N ALA A 119 -3.33 -20.46 -10.04
CA ALA A 119 -4.03 -19.80 -11.15
C ALA A 119 -4.90 -18.63 -10.67
N LEU A 120 -5.65 -18.81 -9.58
CA LEU A 120 -6.48 -17.75 -8.97
C LEU A 120 -5.62 -16.60 -8.45
N ALA A 121 -4.54 -16.92 -7.72
CA ALA A 121 -3.59 -15.91 -7.23
C ALA A 121 -2.96 -15.11 -8.38
N ALA A 122 -2.49 -15.79 -9.43
CA ALA A 122 -1.90 -15.15 -10.60
C ALA A 122 -2.90 -14.28 -11.36
N ASN A 123 -4.17 -14.69 -11.44
CA ASN A 123 -5.22 -13.90 -12.07
C ASN A 123 -5.53 -12.62 -11.27
N GLY A 124 -5.70 -12.75 -9.95
CA GLY A 124 -5.91 -11.60 -9.06
C GLY A 124 -4.75 -10.61 -9.11
N ALA A 125 -3.51 -11.12 -9.06
CA ALA A 125 -2.31 -10.30 -9.14
C ALA A 125 -2.21 -9.53 -10.47
N ARG A 126 -2.52 -10.16 -11.61
CA ARG A 126 -2.54 -9.49 -12.92
C ARG A 126 -3.56 -8.37 -12.98
N ALA A 127 -4.77 -8.58 -12.44
CA ALA A 127 -5.79 -7.56 -12.38
C ALA A 127 -5.36 -6.37 -11.51
N ILE A 128 -4.78 -6.63 -10.32
CA ILE A 128 -4.24 -5.57 -9.44
C ILE A 128 -3.11 -4.80 -10.13
N ALA A 129 -2.18 -5.49 -10.80
CA ALA A 129 -1.10 -4.86 -11.54
C ALA A 129 -1.63 -3.96 -12.66
N ALA A 130 -2.66 -4.41 -13.40
CA ALA A 130 -3.31 -3.60 -14.43
C ALA A 130 -3.92 -2.31 -13.85
N MET A 131 -4.59 -2.41 -12.70
CA MET A 131 -5.14 -1.23 -11.99
C MET A 131 -4.03 -0.26 -11.57
N ALA A 132 -2.94 -0.76 -10.99
CA ALA A 132 -1.82 0.07 -10.55
C ALA A 132 -1.17 0.82 -11.72
N LEU A 133 -0.92 0.12 -12.84
CA LEU A 133 -0.38 0.72 -14.05
C LEU A 133 -1.31 1.77 -14.65
N GLN A 134 -2.61 1.48 -14.70
CA GLN A 134 -3.61 2.42 -15.17
C GLN A 134 -3.60 3.68 -14.32
N ARG A 135 -3.62 3.53 -12.99
CA ARG A 135 -3.54 4.66 -12.06
C ARG A 135 -2.33 5.54 -12.36
N VAL A 136 -1.12 4.98 -12.43
CA VAL A 136 0.10 5.76 -12.68
C VAL A 136 0.03 6.50 -14.03
N ARG A 137 -0.50 5.87 -15.08
CA ARG A 137 -0.69 6.53 -16.39
C ARG A 137 -1.63 7.73 -16.29
N THR A 138 -2.67 7.64 -15.48
CA THR A 138 -3.63 8.71 -15.21
C THR A 138 -3.01 9.84 -14.44
N GLU A 139 -2.26 9.51 -13.39
CA GLU A 139 -1.55 10.50 -12.57
C GLU A 139 -0.54 11.28 -13.43
N GLN A 140 0.18 10.60 -14.33
CA GLN A 140 1.06 11.27 -15.31
C GLN A 140 0.31 12.24 -16.22
N LYS A 141 -0.85 11.83 -16.77
CA LYS A 141 -1.69 12.73 -17.59
C LYS A 141 -2.17 13.94 -16.79
N ILE A 142 -2.55 13.74 -15.53
CA ILE A 142 -3.00 14.81 -14.64
C ILE A 142 -1.86 15.77 -14.31
N LEU A 143 -0.68 15.27 -13.96
CA LEU A 143 0.50 16.10 -13.67
C LEU A 143 0.91 16.97 -14.88
N ALA A 144 0.69 16.47 -16.11
CA ALA A 144 0.95 17.22 -17.33
C ALA A 144 0.02 18.45 -17.50
N LEU A 145 -1.17 18.45 -16.87
CA LEU A 145 -2.11 19.58 -16.87
C LEU A 145 -1.76 20.69 -15.87
N LEU A 146 -0.84 20.41 -14.93
CA LEU A 146 -0.45 21.34 -13.87
C LEU A 146 0.59 22.34 -14.37
N THR A 147 0.50 23.56 -13.85
CA THR A 147 1.54 24.58 -13.99
C THR A 147 2.81 24.19 -13.23
N SER A 148 3.95 24.79 -13.56
CA SER A 148 5.21 24.54 -12.83
C SER A 148 5.08 24.81 -11.33
N ALA A 149 4.43 25.94 -10.96
CA ALA A 149 4.17 26.28 -9.57
C ALA A 149 3.30 25.23 -8.85
N GLN A 150 2.25 24.72 -9.50
CA GLN A 150 1.40 23.66 -8.94
C GLN A 150 2.17 22.35 -8.76
N ARG A 151 3.06 21.97 -9.68
CA ARG A 151 3.90 20.76 -9.54
C ARG A 151 4.84 20.85 -8.35
N THR A 152 5.48 22.00 -8.14
CA THR A 152 6.31 22.23 -6.95
C THR A 152 5.48 22.10 -5.67
N GLN A 153 4.23 22.57 -5.66
CA GLN A 153 3.33 22.40 -4.51
C GLN A 153 3.01 20.91 -4.24
N VAL A 154 2.77 20.13 -5.30
CA VAL A 154 2.55 18.67 -5.19
C VAL A 154 3.78 17.96 -4.63
N GLU A 155 4.98 18.31 -5.11
CA GLU A 155 6.24 17.72 -4.62
C GLU A 155 6.49 18.04 -3.14
N GLN A 156 6.21 19.27 -2.71
CA GLN A 156 6.32 19.66 -1.31
C GLN A 156 5.31 18.92 -0.42
N LEU A 157 4.07 18.75 -0.89
CA LEU A 157 3.06 17.98 -0.16
C LEU A 157 3.46 16.50 -0.05
N LYS A 158 3.95 15.92 -1.15
CA LYS A 158 4.49 14.56 -1.17
C LYS A 158 5.63 14.39 -0.17
N ALA A 159 6.60 15.29 -0.15
CA ALA A 159 7.73 15.23 0.78
C ALA A 159 7.28 15.31 2.26
N ARG A 160 6.24 16.10 2.56
CA ARG A 160 5.65 16.16 3.91
C ARG A 160 4.96 14.84 4.29
N MET A 161 4.23 14.23 3.36
CA MET A 161 3.59 12.94 3.58
C MET A 161 4.60 11.81 3.80
N ASP A 162 5.63 11.76 2.95
CA ASP A 162 6.69 10.74 3.03
C ASP A 162 7.54 10.93 4.32
N GLY A 163 7.77 12.18 4.74
CA GLY A 163 8.47 12.50 5.99
C GLY A 163 7.70 12.15 7.26
N HIS A 164 6.36 12.18 7.23
CA HIS A 164 5.53 11.80 8.39
C HIS A 164 5.58 10.30 8.69
N CYS A 165 5.92 9.46 7.71
CA CYS A 165 6.07 8.02 7.88
C CYS A 165 7.49 7.56 8.24
N GLY A 166 8.48 8.47 8.31
CA GLY A 166 9.89 8.14 8.52
C GLY A 166 10.55 8.77 9.76
N GLY A 167 9.78 9.47 10.61
CA GLY A 167 10.32 10.36 11.65
C GLY A 167 10.63 9.74 13.02
N ASP A 168 10.33 8.46 13.28
CA ASP A 168 10.35 7.92 14.65
C ASP A 168 11.13 6.59 14.77
N SER A 169 12.25 6.47 14.07
CA SER A 169 13.14 5.29 14.16
C SER A 169 14.61 5.62 14.46
N ALA A 170 14.91 6.83 14.94
CA ALA A 170 16.28 7.28 15.21
C ALA A 170 16.61 7.55 16.68
N LEU A 171 15.75 7.21 17.63
CA LEU A 171 16.05 7.31 19.07
C LEU A 171 15.52 6.08 19.83
N ARG A 172 16.25 4.97 19.74
CA ARG A 172 16.39 3.96 20.80
C ARG A 172 17.44 2.92 20.44
#